data_AF-A0A5V7XTK3-F1
#
_entry.id   AF-A0A5V7XTK3-F1
#
_cell.length_a   1.000
_cell.length_b   1.000
_cell.length_c   1.000
_cell.angle_alpha   90.00
_cell.angle_beta   90.00
_cell.angle_gamma   90.00
#
_symmetry.space_group_name_H-M   'P 1'
#
loop_
_entity.id
_entity.type
_entity.pdbx_description
1 polymer ?
#
loop_
_entity_poly.entity_id
_entity_poly.type
_entity_poly.pdbx_seq_one_letter_code
_entity_poly.pdbx_strand_id
1 'polypeptide(L)'
;MSDWRKQPRQGRSQFLPLLDEIKSRLVLGETQKMIFESYPDLEISYPQFTRYVKKYCISEITQVTKVPEHKAAPEKENNDDGQPDNKSRMVVRNPSDLKKLRSQPIDLEELQNSAGEEDESSNS
;
A
#
# COMPACT_ATOMS: atom_id res chain seq x y z
N MET A 1 -29.11 -21.59 -29.05
CA MET A 1 -28.42 -21.06 -27.85
C MET A 1 -27.18 -21.92 -27.61
N SER A 2 -25.97 -21.36 -27.72
CA SER A 2 -24.76 -22.10 -27.32
C SER A 2 -24.76 -22.29 -25.81
N ASP A 3 -24.52 -23.51 -25.35
CA ASP A 3 -24.48 -23.87 -23.94
C ASP A 3 -23.18 -23.36 -23.30
N TRP A 4 -23.29 -22.31 -22.48
CA TRP A 4 -22.15 -21.68 -21.80
C TRP A 4 -21.43 -22.62 -20.82
N ARG A 5 -22.06 -23.74 -20.42
CA ARG A 5 -21.43 -24.77 -19.58
C ARG A 5 -20.42 -25.64 -20.33
N LYS A 6 -20.43 -25.62 -21.65
CA LYS A 6 -19.51 -26.39 -22.51
C LYS A 6 -18.20 -25.67 -22.80
N GLN A 7 -18.08 -24.39 -22.41
CA GLN A 7 -16.84 -23.64 -22.58
C GLN A 7 -15.82 -24.09 -21.53
N PRO A 8 -14.69 -24.71 -21.92
CA PRO A 8 -13.68 -25.13 -20.96
C PRO A 8 -13.11 -23.90 -20.24
N ARG A 9 -12.98 -23.97 -18.92
CA ARG A 9 -12.36 -22.90 -18.13
C ARG A 9 -10.84 -22.94 -18.32
N GLN A 10 -10.36 -22.39 -19.42
CA GLN A 10 -8.96 -22.51 -19.86
C GLN A 10 -7.96 -21.72 -19.01
N GLY A 11 -8.42 -20.72 -18.26
CA GLY A 11 -7.46 -19.78 -17.67
C GLY A 11 -6.52 -20.38 -16.62
N ARG A 12 -6.98 -21.40 -15.87
CA ARG A 12 -6.11 -22.06 -14.88
C ARG A 12 -5.11 -23.01 -15.55
N SER A 13 -5.53 -23.73 -16.59
CA SER A 13 -4.66 -24.66 -17.32
C SER A 13 -3.58 -23.94 -18.12
N GLN A 14 -3.83 -22.71 -18.57
CA GLN A 14 -2.81 -21.87 -19.22
C GLN A 14 -1.84 -21.24 -18.21
N PHE A 15 -2.32 -20.82 -17.03
CA PHE A 15 -1.48 -20.16 -16.03
C PHE A 15 -0.54 -21.11 -15.28
N LEU A 16 -1.03 -22.27 -14.84
CA LEU A 16 -0.25 -23.15 -13.95
C LEU A 16 1.08 -23.65 -14.53
N PRO A 17 1.20 -24.00 -15.83
CA PRO A 17 2.48 -24.39 -16.42
C PRO A 17 3.55 -23.29 -16.36
N LEU A 18 3.13 -22.02 -16.31
CA LEU A 18 4.01 -20.84 -16.29
C LEU A 18 4.33 -20.38 -14.85
N LEU A 19 3.81 -21.06 -13.83
CA LEU A 19 3.84 -20.57 -12.45
C LEU A 19 5.26 -20.32 -11.94
N ASP A 20 6.18 -21.26 -12.17
CA ASP A 20 7.53 -21.17 -11.63
C ASP A 20 8.32 -20.03 -12.29
N GLU A 21 8.13 -19.82 -13.60
CA GLU A 21 8.72 -18.70 -14.34
C GLU A 21 8.15 -17.35 -13.88
N ILE A 22 6.84 -17.27 -13.66
CA ILE A 22 6.19 -16.06 -13.14
C ILE A 22 6.74 -15.72 -11.75
N LYS A 23 6.94 -16.73 -10.88
CA LYS A 23 7.53 -16.53 -9.56
C LYS A 23 8.95 -16.01 -9.63
N SER A 24 9.80 -16.59 -10.47
CA SER A 24 11.18 -16.12 -10.62
C SER A 24 11.24 -14.67 -11.10
N ARG A 25 10.40 -14.30 -12.07
CA ARG A 25 10.31 -12.91 -12.57
C ARG A 25 9.82 -11.92 -11.52
N LEU A 26 8.86 -12.32 -10.68
CA LEU A 26 8.42 -11.50 -9.55
C LEU A 26 9.55 -11.27 -8.54
N VAL A 27 10.38 -12.28 -8.27
CA VAL A 27 11.54 -12.15 -7.38
C VAL A 27 12.62 -11.24 -7.98
N LEU A 28 12.78 -11.22 -9.30
CA LEU A 28 13.64 -10.28 -10.02
C LEU A 28 13.12 -8.82 -9.98
N GLY A 29 11.92 -8.59 -9.44
CA GLY A 29 11.30 -7.27 -9.35
C GLY A 29 10.52 -6.85 -10.59
N GLU A 30 10.25 -7.77 -11.53
CA GLU A 30 9.36 -7.48 -12.65
C GLU A 30 7.93 -7.24 -12.16
N THR A 31 7.25 -6.26 -12.77
CA THR A 31 5.85 -5.98 -12.44
C THR A 31 4.92 -7.03 -13.07
N GLN A 32 3.77 -7.28 -12.44
CA GLN A 32 2.75 -8.19 -12.98
C GLN A 32 2.32 -7.81 -14.41
N LYS A 33 2.32 -6.51 -14.74
CA LYS A 33 1.98 -6.01 -16.07
C LYS A 33 3.06 -6.39 -17.10
N MET A 34 4.33 -6.17 -16.78
CA MET A 34 5.45 -6.56 -17.66
C MET A 34 5.48 -8.06 -17.91
N ILE A 35 5.28 -8.86 -16.86
CA ILE A 35 5.23 -10.31 -16.99
C ILE A 35 4.06 -10.71 -17.90
N PHE A 36 2.87 -10.12 -17.73
CA PHE A 36 1.72 -10.41 -18.58
C PHE A 36 1.96 -10.04 -20.05
N GLU A 37 2.54 -8.86 -20.32
CA GLU A 37 2.84 -8.40 -21.68
C GLU A 37 3.88 -9.28 -22.40
N SER A 38 4.68 -10.05 -21.66
CA SER A 38 5.63 -11.00 -22.25
C SER A 38 4.99 -12.29 -22.79
N TYR A 39 3.71 -12.53 -22.49
CA TYR A 39 2.95 -13.69 -23.00
C TYR A 39 1.83 -13.24 -23.96
N PRO A 40 2.16 -12.89 -25.22
CA PRO A 40 1.16 -12.42 -26.19
C PRO A 40 0.13 -13.51 -26.56
N ASP A 41 0.51 -14.79 -26.45
CA ASP A 41 -0.34 -15.93 -26.77
C ASP A 41 -1.26 -16.36 -25.61
N LEU A 42 -1.21 -15.65 -24.48
CA LEU A 42 -2.00 -15.99 -23.31
C LEU A 42 -3.43 -15.49 -23.47
N GLU A 43 -4.39 -16.41 -23.60
CA GLU A 43 -5.80 -16.07 -23.85
C GLU A 43 -6.51 -15.51 -22.61
N ILE A 44 -5.88 -15.58 -21.44
CA ILE A 44 -6.47 -15.07 -20.20
C ILE A 44 -6.35 -13.54 -20.13
N SER A 45 -7.38 -12.89 -19.60
CA SER A 45 -7.34 -11.45 -19.41
C SER A 45 -6.39 -11.05 -18.26
N TYR A 46 -5.84 -9.83 -18.32
CA TYR A 46 -4.98 -9.30 -17.26
C TYR A 46 -5.60 -9.35 -15.84
N PRO A 47 -6.90 -9.05 -15.62
CA PRO A 47 -7.52 -9.24 -14.32
C PRO A 47 -7.54 -10.70 -13.83
N GLN A 48 -7.65 -11.67 -14.75
CA GLN A 48 -7.56 -13.09 -14.41
C GLN A 48 -6.13 -13.49 -14.06
N PHE A 49 -5.15 -13.02 -14.84
CA PHE A 49 -3.73 -13.21 -14.58
C PHE A 49 -3.36 -12.70 -13.17
N THR A 50 -3.65 -11.42 -12.88
CA THR A 50 -3.35 -10.82 -11.56
C THR A 50 -4.08 -11.52 -10.41
N ARG A 51 -5.31 -12.02 -10.63
CA ARG A 51 -6.01 -12.86 -9.65
C ARG A 51 -5.25 -14.17 -9.38
N TYR A 52 -4.69 -14.81 -10.40
CA TYR A 52 -3.88 -16.02 -10.20
C TYR A 52 -2.55 -15.73 -9.54
N VAL A 53 -1.87 -14.64 -9.91
CA VAL A 53 -0.64 -14.19 -9.24
C VAL A 53 -0.88 -13.95 -7.75
N LYS A 54 -1.96 -13.23 -7.38
CA LYS A 54 -2.35 -13.03 -5.98
C LYS A 54 -2.69 -14.33 -5.24
N LYS A 55 -3.11 -15.37 -5.97
CA LYS A 55 -3.49 -16.65 -5.37
C LYS A 55 -2.30 -17.59 -5.16
N TYR A 56 -1.34 -17.61 -6.09
CA TYR A 56 -0.27 -18.62 -6.11
C TYR A 56 1.14 -18.05 -5.83
N CYS A 57 1.31 -16.73 -5.83
CA CYS A 57 2.61 -16.05 -5.67
C CYS A 57 2.66 -15.13 -4.44
N ILE A 58 1.92 -15.45 -3.38
CA ILE A 58 1.80 -14.59 -2.17
C ILE A 58 3.17 -14.42 -1.49
N SER A 59 3.96 -15.49 -1.41
CA SER A 59 5.31 -15.49 -0.84
C SER A 59 6.23 -14.53 -1.56
N GLU A 60 6.21 -14.55 -2.88
CA GLU A 60 7.06 -13.75 -3.75
C GLU A 60 6.64 -12.28 -3.65
N ILE A 61 5.34 -11.98 -3.73
CA ILE A 61 4.82 -10.62 -3.56
C ILE A 61 5.24 -10.03 -2.21
N THR A 62 5.11 -10.79 -1.12
CA THR A 62 5.49 -10.31 0.22
C THR A 62 6.99 -10.12 0.39
N GLN A 63 7.83 -10.82 -0.37
CA GLN A 63 9.27 -10.59 -0.35
C GLN A 63 9.65 -9.27 -1.03
N VAL A 64 9.11 -8.99 -2.22
CA VAL A 64 9.43 -7.75 -2.95
C VAL A 64 8.72 -6.50 -2.40
N THR A 65 7.60 -6.65 -1.68
CA THR A 65 6.87 -5.50 -1.08
C THR A 65 7.31 -5.16 0.35
N LYS A 66 8.22 -5.94 0.95
CA LYS A 66 8.87 -5.52 2.19
C LYS A 66 9.79 -4.34 1.89
N VAL A 67 9.24 -3.14 2.05
CA VAL A 67 10.02 -1.94 2.33
C VAL A 67 10.97 -2.32 3.48
N PRO A 68 12.28 -2.01 3.39
CA PRO A 68 13.17 -2.19 4.52
C PRO A 68 12.57 -1.39 5.67
N GLU A 69 12.00 -2.10 6.63
CA GLU A 69 11.67 -1.52 7.91
C GLU A 69 13.03 -1.14 8.50
N HIS A 70 13.41 0.13 8.34
CA HIS A 70 14.45 0.71 9.16
C HIS A 70 14.03 0.38 10.58
N LYS A 71 14.81 -0.51 11.23
CA LYS A 71 14.63 -0.88 12.63
C LYS A 71 14.46 0.41 13.43
N ALA A 72 13.22 0.75 13.75
CA ALA A 72 12.94 1.66 14.84
C ALA A 72 13.45 0.94 16.09
N ALA A 73 14.49 1.50 16.68
CA ALA A 73 15.04 1.02 17.94
C ALA A 73 13.93 0.96 19.01
N PRO A 74 13.99 0.01 19.95
CA PRO A 74 13.04 -0.04 21.05
C PRO A 74 13.48 1.02 22.07
N GLU A 75 12.93 2.23 21.99
CA GLU A 75 13.08 3.19 23.08
C GLU A 75 12.09 2.83 24.20
N LYS A 76 12.70 2.45 25.32
CA LYS A 76 12.05 2.12 26.58
C LYS A 76 11.51 3.39 27.24
N GLU A 77 10.43 3.19 27.98
CA GLU A 77 9.80 4.10 28.95
C GLU A 77 10.79 4.97 29.73
N ASN A 78 10.45 6.25 29.93
CA ASN A 78 10.66 6.95 31.20
C ASN A 78 9.61 8.07 31.36
N ASN A 79 9.26 8.28 32.63
CA ASN A 79 8.22 9.16 33.16
C ASN A 79 8.49 10.65 32.94
N ASP A 80 7.38 11.41 32.82
CA ASP A 80 7.05 12.68 33.49
C ASP A 80 8.15 13.76 33.63
N ASP A 81 8.03 14.86 32.86
CA ASP A 81 7.77 16.23 33.34
C ASP A 81 7.86 17.24 32.17
N GLY A 82 6.85 18.12 31.99
CA GLY A 82 7.01 19.39 31.25
C GLY A 82 6.18 19.63 29.96
N GLN A 83 5.00 20.23 30.14
CA GLN A 83 4.31 21.21 29.28
C GLN A 83 3.65 20.74 27.93
N PRO A 84 2.42 21.18 27.60
CA PRO A 84 1.47 20.35 26.87
C PRO A 84 0.86 21.01 25.61
N ASP A 85 1.52 20.99 24.46
CA ASP A 85 0.90 21.53 23.23
C ASP A 85 1.12 20.64 22.00
N ASN A 86 0.86 19.34 22.14
CA ASN A 86 0.69 18.48 20.97
C ASN A 86 -0.66 17.79 21.07
N LYS A 87 -1.69 18.41 20.48
CA LYS A 87 -3.01 17.81 20.27
C LYS A 87 -2.79 16.50 19.53
N SER A 88 -2.75 15.40 20.27
CA SER A 88 -2.62 14.04 19.75
C SER A 88 -3.62 13.86 18.61
N ARG A 89 -3.11 13.66 17.39
CA ARG A 89 -3.89 13.58 16.15
C ARG A 89 -5.02 12.57 16.31
N MET A 90 -6.24 13.05 16.54
CA MET A 90 -7.39 12.19 16.82
C MET A 90 -7.70 11.35 15.57
N VAL A 91 -7.58 10.03 15.70
CA VAL A 91 -7.92 9.08 14.62
C VAL A 91 -9.42 8.82 14.63
N VAL A 92 -10.11 9.14 13.54
CA VAL A 92 -11.54 8.86 13.37
C VAL A 92 -11.74 7.37 13.15
N ARG A 93 -12.34 6.66 14.10
CA ARG A 93 -12.68 5.23 13.95
C ARG A 93 -14.16 5.02 13.68
N ASN A 94 -15.00 5.95 14.10
CA ASN A 94 -16.46 5.86 13.98
C ASN A 94 -17.08 7.24 13.63
N PRO A 95 -18.36 7.29 13.23
CA PRO A 95 -19.01 8.55 12.84
C PRO A 95 -19.19 9.56 13.99
N SER A 96 -19.19 9.11 15.24
CA SER A 96 -19.26 10.00 16.42
C SER A 96 -17.94 10.74 16.64
N ASP A 97 -16.80 10.11 16.37
CA ASP A 97 -15.48 10.74 16.45
C ASP A 97 -15.36 11.87 15.42
N LEU A 98 -15.91 11.67 14.22
CA LEU A 98 -15.95 12.69 13.16
C LEU A 98 -16.74 13.92 13.60
N LYS A 99 -17.86 13.73 14.31
CA LYS A 99 -18.66 14.83 14.85
C LYS A 99 -17.88 15.62 15.90
N LYS A 100 -17.17 14.93 16.80
CA LYS A 100 -16.34 15.54 17.86
C LYS A 100 -15.16 16.35 17.30
N LEU A 101 -14.56 15.88 16.21
CA LEU A 101 -13.50 16.62 15.52
C LEU A 101 -14.03 17.92 14.91
N ARG A 102 -15.17 17.86 14.24
CA ARG A 102 -15.78 19.02 13.57
C ARG A 102 -16.30 20.08 14.53
N SER A 103 -16.61 19.70 15.76
CA SER A 103 -17.10 20.62 16.79
C SER A 103 -15.97 21.31 17.58
N GLN A 104 -14.70 20.98 17.33
CA GLN A 104 -13.59 21.64 18.01
C GLN A 104 -13.48 23.11 17.55
N PRO A 105 -13.33 24.07 18.47
CA PRO A 105 -13.03 25.45 18.10
C PRO A 105 -11.64 25.50 17.46
N ILE A 106 -11.55 26.16 16.31
CA ILE A 106 -10.28 26.41 15.63
C ILE A 106 -9.70 27.67 16.25
N ASP A 107 -8.48 27.57 16.77
CA ASP A 107 -7.71 28.72 17.21
C ASP A 107 -7.06 29.37 15.98
N LEU A 108 -7.42 30.62 15.70
CA LEU A 108 -6.94 31.36 14.53
C LEU A 108 -5.52 31.90 14.73
N GLU A 109 -5.07 32.09 15.97
CA GLU A 109 -3.72 32.57 16.28
C GLU A 109 -2.66 31.49 16.01
N GLU A 110 -2.99 30.22 16.31
CA GLU A 110 -2.14 29.05 16.02
C GLU A 110 -1.85 28.90 14.51
N LEU A 111 -2.86 29.16 13.66
CA LEU A 111 -2.72 29.05 12.21
C LEU A 111 -1.80 30.13 11.61
N GLN A 112 -1.84 31.34 12.17
CA GLN A 112 -1.05 32.46 11.66
C GLN A 112 0.44 32.29 11.96
N ASN A 113 0.78 31.69 13.11
CA ASN A 113 2.16 31.37 13.49
C ASN A 113 2.73 30.20 12.67
N SER A 114 1.89 29.26 12.22
CA SER A 114 2.32 28.11 11.41
C SER A 114 2.62 28.43 9.93
N ALA A 115 2.33 29.64 9.46
CA ALA A 115 2.48 30.05 8.06
C ALA A 115 3.74 30.90 7.78
N GLY A 116 4.63 31.11 8.77
CA GLY A 116 5.62 32.21 8.73
C GLY A 116 7.02 31.91 9.26
N GLU A 117 7.57 30.72 9.07
CA GLU A 117 9.02 30.46 9.27
C GLU A 117 9.63 29.86 7.99
N GLU A 118 9.86 30.72 6.99
CA GLU A 118 10.87 30.48 5.96
C GLU A 118 12.18 31.12 6.47
N ASP A 119 13.09 30.30 6.99
CA ASP A 119 14.43 30.72 7.43
C ASP A 119 15.25 31.24 6.23
N GLU A 120 15.24 32.55 6.01
CA GLU A 120 16.25 33.26 5.23
C GLU A 120 17.57 33.28 6.02
N SER A 121 18.25 32.12 6.10
CA SER A 121 19.63 32.07 6.57
C SER A 121 20.56 32.65 5.50
N SER A 122 20.82 33.96 5.64
CA SER A 122 21.84 34.72 4.94
C SER A 122 23.22 34.05 5.08
N ASN A 123 23.77 33.54 3.99
CA ASN A 123 25.16 33.11 3.96
C ASN A 123 26.06 34.34 3.78
N SER A 124 26.97 34.54 4.73
CA SER A 124 27.99 35.61 4.76
C SER A 124 29.02 35.50 3.66
#